data_AF-A0A7C6ZIU7-F1
#
_entry.id   AF-A0A7C6ZIU7-F1
#
_cell.length_a   1.000
_cell.length_b   1.000
_cell.length_c   1.000
_cell.angle_alpha   90.00
_cell.angle_beta   90.00
_cell.angle_gamma   90.00
#
_symmetry.space_group_name_H-M   'P 1'
#
loop_
_entity.id
_entity.type
_entity.pdbx_description
1 polymer ?
#
loop_
_entity_poly.entity_id
_entity_poly.type
_entity_poly.pdbx_seq_one_letter_code
_entity_poly.pdbx_strand_id
1 'polypeptide(L)'
;PGYLPSPEDQRTAIETFLRREVLPYASDAWYDPASVKVGYEINFNRYFYKPKALRTLEEIRAELLAVEKEAEGLLNEILGG
;
A
#
# COMPACT_ATOMS: atom_id res chain seq x y z
N PRO A 1 23.36 -4.31 9.64
CA PRO A 1 23.08 -4.73 8.24
C PRO A 1 22.11 -5.91 8.25
N GLY A 2 21.04 -5.85 7.45
CA GLY A 2 19.94 -6.83 7.49
C GLY A 2 20.42 -8.27 7.30
N TYR A 3 19.86 -9.19 8.08
CA TYR A 3 20.17 -10.61 7.98
C TYR A 3 19.73 -11.15 6.61
N LEU A 4 20.66 -11.81 5.92
CA LEU A 4 20.41 -12.58 4.71
C LEU A 4 20.40 -14.06 5.10
N PRO A 5 19.29 -14.79 4.88
CA PRO A 5 19.20 -16.18 5.30
C PRO A 5 20.15 -17.06 4.49
N SER A 6 20.90 -17.93 5.17
CA SER A 6 21.70 -18.94 4.50
C SER A 6 20.81 -19.98 3.81
N PRO A 7 21.35 -20.79 2.88
CA PRO A 7 20.60 -21.89 2.29
C PRO A 7 20.05 -22.90 3.32
N GLU A 8 20.72 -23.06 4.46
CA GLU A 8 20.26 -23.93 5.55
C GLU A 8 19.08 -23.33 6.32
N ASP A 9 19.14 -22.01 6.56
CA ASP A 9 18.04 -21.28 7.19
C ASP A 9 16.77 -21.36 6.32
N GLN A 10 16.93 -21.23 5.00
CA GLN A 10 15.83 -21.34 4.03
C GLN A 10 15.20 -22.74 4.07
N ARG A 11 16.00 -23.80 4.02
CA ARG A 11 15.49 -25.19 4.09
C ARG A 11 14.74 -25.44 5.40
N THR A 12 15.31 -25.04 6.52
CA THR A 12 14.73 -25.23 7.85
C THR A 12 13.39 -24.51 7.97
N ALA A 13 13.30 -23.26 7.47
CA ALA A 13 12.06 -22.49 7.48
C ALA A 13 10.97 -23.15 6.61
N ILE A 14 11.32 -23.58 5.40
CA ILE A 14 10.38 -24.24 4.48
C ILE A 14 9.87 -25.56 5.07
N GLU A 15 10.75 -26.42 5.57
CA GLU A 15 10.37 -27.70 6.17
C GLU A 15 9.47 -27.52 7.41
N THR A 16 9.80 -26.55 8.26
CA THR A 16 9.01 -26.24 9.45
C THR A 16 7.60 -25.78 9.07
N PHE A 17 7.49 -24.88 8.08
CA PHE A 17 6.22 -24.42 7.56
C PHE A 17 5.41 -25.56 6.94
N LEU A 18 6.04 -26.36 6.06
CA LEU A 18 5.37 -27.46 5.38
C LEU A 18 4.80 -28.46 6.38
N ARG A 19 5.57 -28.84 7.42
CA ARG A 19 5.12 -29.76 8.47
C ARG A 19 3.99 -29.22 9.32
N ARG A 20 4.01 -27.93 9.65
CA ARG A 20 3.04 -27.32 10.58
C ARG A 20 1.76 -26.90 9.90
N GLU A 21 1.85 -26.35 8.68
CA GLU A 21 0.75 -25.65 8.02
C GLU A 21 0.21 -26.38 6.79
N VAL A 22 0.97 -27.29 6.17
CA VAL A 22 0.58 -27.93 4.90
C VAL A 22 0.26 -29.40 5.09
N LEU A 23 1.21 -30.20 5.57
CA LEU A 23 1.07 -31.66 5.68
C LEU A 23 -0.10 -32.14 6.56
N PRO A 24 -0.57 -31.40 7.61
CA PRO A 24 -1.78 -31.79 8.34
C PRO A 24 -3.06 -31.79 7.49
N TYR A 25 -3.08 -31.01 6.41
CA TYR A 25 -4.26 -30.83 5.55
C TYR A 25 -4.09 -31.47 4.16
N ALA A 26 -2.85 -31.62 3.69
CA ALA A 26 -2.50 -32.26 2.43
C ALA A 26 -1.23 -33.09 2.61
N SER A 27 -1.39 -34.35 2.99
CA SER A 27 -0.28 -35.24 3.36
C SER A 27 0.64 -35.61 2.19
N ASP A 28 0.15 -35.48 0.95
CA ASP A 28 0.88 -35.73 -0.29
C ASP A 28 1.51 -34.46 -0.90
N ALA A 29 1.39 -33.32 -0.22
CA ALA A 29 1.97 -32.07 -0.69
C ALA A 29 3.50 -32.11 -0.68
N TRP A 30 4.10 -31.52 -1.72
CA TRP A 30 5.53 -31.39 -1.89
C TRP A 30 5.86 -30.06 -2.61
N TYR A 31 7.12 -29.67 -2.61
CA TYR A 31 7.62 -28.51 -3.34
C TYR A 31 8.88 -28.87 -4.12
N ASP A 32 9.14 -28.15 -5.22
CA ASP A 32 10.38 -28.29 -5.97
C ASP A 32 11.49 -27.41 -5.33
N PRO A 33 12.57 -28.00 -4.78
CA PRO A 33 13.67 -27.25 -4.20
C PRO A 33 14.36 -26.30 -5.18
N ALA A 34 14.35 -26.61 -6.49
CA ALA A 34 14.97 -25.76 -7.51
C ALA A 34 14.14 -24.50 -7.79
N SER A 35 12.86 -24.49 -7.42
CA SER A 35 11.95 -23.34 -7.59
C SER A 35 12.01 -22.33 -6.45
N VAL A 36 12.74 -22.62 -5.37
CA VAL A 36 12.82 -21.77 -4.17
C VAL A 36 13.46 -20.42 -4.51
N LYS A 37 12.79 -19.34 -4.11
CA LYS A 37 13.26 -17.96 -4.30
C LYS A 37 13.09 -17.17 -3.01
N VAL A 38 14.08 -16.34 -2.68
CA VAL A 38 13.98 -15.40 -1.58
C VAL A 38 13.31 -14.12 -2.07
N GLY A 39 12.13 -13.82 -1.55
CA GLY A 39 11.45 -12.54 -1.76
C GLY A 39 11.76 -11.55 -0.64
N TYR A 40 11.81 -10.26 -0.98
CA TYR A 40 11.90 -9.18 0.00
C TYR A 40 10.73 -8.22 -0.21
N GLU A 41 10.11 -7.79 0.87
CA GLU A 41 9.10 -6.74 0.83
C GLU A 41 9.71 -5.42 1.30
N ILE A 42 9.58 -4.39 0.46
CA ILE A 42 9.90 -3.01 0.84
C ILE A 42 8.57 -2.28 0.99
N ASN A 43 8.22 -1.93 2.23
CA ASN A 43 7.04 -1.11 2.46
C ASN A 43 7.31 0.34 2.03
N PHE A 44 6.92 0.68 0.80
CA PHE A 44 7.18 2.00 0.23
C PHE A 44 6.57 3.13 1.06
N ASN A 45 5.35 2.91 1.57
CA ASN A 45 4.67 3.90 2.38
C ASN A 45 5.40 4.18 3.71
N ARG A 46 5.97 3.17 4.35
CA ARG A 46 6.70 3.34 5.60
C ARG A 46 8.00 4.13 5.42
N TYR A 47 8.75 3.84 4.37
CA TYR A 47 10.13 4.33 4.24
C TYR A 47 10.28 5.54 3.31
N PHE A 48 9.39 5.69 2.33
CA PHE A 48 9.55 6.67 1.26
C PHE A 48 8.39 7.67 1.18
N TYR A 49 7.26 7.39 1.82
CA TYR A 49 6.15 8.35 1.82
C TYR A 49 6.49 9.58 2.65
N LYS A 50 6.39 10.74 2.01
CA LYS A 50 6.40 12.03 2.70
C LYS A 50 4.95 12.48 2.86
N PRO A 51 4.44 12.60 4.10
CA PRO A 51 3.11 13.15 4.31
C PRO A 51 2.99 14.51 3.63
N LYS A 52 2.01 14.65 2.74
CA LYS A 52 1.64 15.95 2.19
C LYS A 52 0.95 16.74 3.30
N ALA A 53 1.41 17.97 3.55
CA ALA A 53 0.73 18.86 4.47
C ALA A 53 -0.72 19.08 3.99
N LEU A 54 -1.66 19.06 4.93
CA LEU A 54 -3.04 19.41 4.64
C LEU A 54 -3.12 20.89 4.30
N ARG A 55 -4.04 21.24 3.40
CA ARG A 55 -4.39 22.63 3.10
C ARG A 55 -4.95 23.30 4.36
N THR A 56 -4.76 24.60 4.51
CA THR A 56 -5.28 25.32 5.68
C THR A 56 -6.80 25.51 5.59
N LEU A 57 -7.46 25.71 6.73
CA LEU A 57 -8.89 26.00 6.74
C LEU A 57 -9.20 27.33 6.05
N GLU A 58 -8.30 28.30 6.18
CA GLU A 58 -8.39 29.61 5.54
C GLU A 58 -8.35 29.50 4.01
N GLU A 59 -7.44 28.68 3.47
CA GLU A 59 -7.36 28.40 2.03
C GLU A 59 -8.64 27.72 1.52
N ILE A 60 -9.13 26.72 2.26
CA ILE A 60 -10.37 26.01 1.90
C ILE A 60 -11.55 26.99 1.89
N ARG A 61 -11.66 27.85 2.92
CA ARG A 61 -12.73 28.84 3.02
C ARG A 61 -12.68 29.88 1.89
N ALA A 62 -11.49 30.36 1.55
CA ALA A 62 -11.32 31.35 0.48
C ALA A 62 -11.72 30.78 -0.89
N GLU A 63 -11.33 29.54 -1.19
CA GLU A 63 -11.73 28.86 -2.43
C GLU A 63 -13.24 28.61 -2.49
N LEU A 64 -13.86 28.17 -1.39
CA LEU A 64 -15.31 27.95 -1.35
C LEU A 64 -16.09 29.24 -1.67
N LEU A 65 -15.70 30.37 -1.08
CA LEU A 65 -16.33 31.67 -1.34
C LEU A 65 -16.11 32.15 -2.78
N ALA A 66 -14.93 31.88 -3.36
CA ALA A 66 -14.65 32.22 -4.75
C ALA A 66 -15.55 31.42 -5.71
N VAL A 67 -15.70 30.12 -5.47
CA VAL A 67 -16.60 29.24 -6.24
C VAL A 67 -18.06 29.66 -6.10
N GLU A 68 -18.50 30.04 -4.88
CA GLU A 68 -19.86 30.55 -4.64
C GLU A 68 -20.13 31.82 -5.47
N LYS A 69 -19.20 32.78 -5.46
CA LYS A 69 -19.33 34.02 -6.24
C LYS A 69 -19.35 33.77 -7.76
N GLU A 70 -18.55 32.83 -8.24
CA GLU A 70 -18.56 32.43 -9.65
C GLU A 70 -19.92 31.83 -10.04
N ALA A 71 -20.47 30.94 -9.20
CA ALA A 71 -21.77 30.34 -9.42
C ALA A 71 -22.90 31.38 -9.41
N GLU A 72 -22.88 32.33 -8.48
CA GLU A 72 -23.83 33.46 -8.46
C GLU A 72 -23.74 34.31 -9.73
N GLY A 73 -22.51 34.60 -10.20
CA GLY A 73 -22.29 35.34 -11.44
C GLY A 73 -22.91 34.66 -12.65
N LEU A 74 -22.64 33.36 -12.82
CA LEU A 74 -23.20 32.55 -13.91
C LEU A 74 -24.73 32.48 -13.83
N LEU A 75 -25.29 32.36 -12.63
CA LEU A 75 -26.75 32.33 -12.46
C LEU A 75 -27.38 33.67 -12.84
N ASN A 76 -26.76 34.79 -12.47
CA ASN A 76 -27.24 36.12 -12.85
C ASN A 76 -27.19 36.36 -14.37
N GLU A 77 -26.18 35.83 -15.07
CA GLU A 77 -26.13 35.89 -16.54
C GLU A 77 -27.28 35.11 -17.19
N ILE A 78 -27.69 33.98 -16.61
CA ILE A 78 -28.80 33.16 -17.12
C ILE A 78 -30.17 33.80 -16.81
N LEU A 79 -30.33 34.40 -15.62
CA LEU A 79 -31.61 34.96 -15.16
C LEU A 79 -31.84 36.43 -15.58
N GLY A 80 -30.76 37.16 -15.86
CA GLY A 80 -30.79 38.59 -16.22
C GLY A 80 -30.64 38.88 -17.72
N GLY A 81 -30.62 37.83 -18.55
CA GLY A 81 -30.72 37.90 -20.02
C GLY A 81 -32.15 37.72 -20.52
#